data_AF-A0A6J7BHZ4-F1
#
_entry.id   AF-A0A6J7BHZ4-F1
#
_cell.length_a   1.000
_cell.length_b   1.000
_cell.length_c   1.000
_cell.angle_alpha   90.00
_cell.angle_beta   90.00
_cell.angle_gamma   90.00
#
_symmetry.space_group_name_H-M   'P 1'
#
loop_
_entity.id
_entity.type
_entity.pdbx_description
1 polymer ?
#
loop_
_entity_poly.entity_id
_entity_poly.type
_entity_poly.pdbx_seq_one_letter_code
_entity_poly.pdbx_strand_id
1 'polypeptide(L)'
;MTCYYYRKAYYRSFWQSPPACAVAEPHKTYTGETKAPLILQNGHRWFFLAGLVFNVLLTIDAVLAFRNSEGQWGHMSVGSLVLLTNATLLWLYSASCHTCRHTIGGRLKHFSKHPFRYKLWTWVSVLNHKHPTFAWISLIGVALSDIYVRAVSSGSITNFYFF
;
A
#
# COMPACT_ATOMS: atom_id res chain seq x y z
N MET A 1 -1.03 -8.01 -13.19
CA MET A 1 -2.25 -8.11 -12.37
C MET A 1 -2.48 -6.77 -11.72
N THR A 2 -3.65 -6.18 -11.96
CA THR A 2 -4.12 -4.98 -11.28
C THR A 2 -4.79 -5.34 -9.97
N CYS A 3 -4.77 -4.43 -9.01
CA CYS A 3 -5.61 -4.56 -7.83
C CYS A 3 -7.09 -4.55 -8.26
N TYR A 4 -7.88 -5.54 -7.82
CA TYR A 4 -9.30 -5.66 -8.18
C TYR A 4 -10.09 -4.39 -7.80
N TYR A 5 -9.75 -3.77 -6.67
CA TYR A 5 -10.32 -2.49 -6.26
C TYR A 5 -10.08 -1.38 -7.30
N TYR A 6 -8.82 -1.17 -7.71
CA TYR A 6 -8.50 -0.16 -8.72
C TYR A 6 -9.10 -0.49 -10.08
N ARG A 7 -9.03 -1.76 -10.52
CA ARG A 7 -9.70 -2.17 -11.76
C ARG A 7 -11.18 -1.82 -11.71
N LYS A 8 -11.89 -2.16 -10.63
CA LYS A 8 -13.32 -1.82 -10.47
C LYS A 8 -13.57 -0.31 -10.48
N ALA A 9 -12.78 0.47 -9.73
CA ALA A 9 -12.94 1.92 -9.67
C ALA A 9 -12.72 2.57 -11.04
N TYR A 10 -11.64 2.20 -11.74
CA TYR A 10 -11.34 2.78 -13.05
C TYR A 10 -12.32 2.33 -14.12
N TYR A 11 -12.75 1.07 -14.11
CA TYR A 11 -13.70 0.57 -15.08
C TYR A 11 -15.07 1.23 -14.95
N ARG A 12 -15.49 1.55 -13.73
CA ARG A 12 -16.78 2.21 -13.49
C ARG A 12 -16.73 3.70 -13.70
N SER A 13 -15.72 4.37 -13.12
CA SER A 13 -15.67 5.84 -13.07
C SER A 13 -15.07 6.46 -14.33
N PHE A 14 -14.09 5.82 -14.97
CA PHE A 14 -13.37 6.39 -16.12
C PHE A 14 -13.66 5.65 -17.43
N TRP A 15 -13.78 4.33 -17.40
CA TRP A 15 -14.08 3.50 -18.58
C TRP A 15 -15.56 3.16 -18.73
N GLN A 16 -16.41 3.56 -17.79
CA GLN A 16 -17.87 3.35 -17.82
C GLN A 16 -18.32 1.98 -18.38
N SER A 17 -17.76 0.87 -17.88
CA SER A 17 -17.98 -0.47 -18.47
C SER A 17 -18.01 -1.56 -17.39
N PRO A 18 -19.22 -1.92 -16.89
CA PRO A 18 -20.43 -1.10 -16.87
C PRO A 18 -20.34 -0.06 -15.73
N PRO A 19 -20.91 1.16 -15.89
CA PRO A 19 -20.81 2.20 -14.87
C PRO A 19 -21.60 1.84 -13.59
N ALA A 20 -22.77 1.22 -13.73
CA ALA A 20 -23.56 0.65 -12.63
C ALA A 20 -24.46 -0.49 -13.13
N CYS A 21 -25.03 -1.29 -12.23
CA CYS A 21 -25.88 -2.43 -12.61
C CYS A 21 -27.16 -2.02 -13.37
N ALA A 22 -27.67 -0.82 -13.13
CA ALA A 22 -28.90 -0.30 -13.75
C ALA A 22 -28.65 0.67 -14.91
N VAL A 23 -27.38 0.91 -15.28
CA VAL A 23 -27.01 1.90 -16.29
C VAL A 23 -26.45 1.18 -17.50
N ALA A 24 -27.03 1.46 -18.67
CA ALA A 24 -26.60 0.86 -19.93
C ALA A 24 -25.12 1.14 -20.19
N GLU A 25 -24.41 0.12 -20.67
CA GLU A 25 -22.99 0.22 -20.96
C GLU A 25 -22.77 1.01 -22.27
N PRO A 26 -22.05 2.14 -22.26
CA PRO A 26 -21.74 2.90 -23.47
C PRO A 26 -20.77 2.17 -24.41
N HIS A 27 -19.98 1.22 -23.89
CA HIS A 27 -18.98 0.48 -24.65
C HIS A 27 -19.57 -0.78 -25.31
N LYS A 28 -19.45 -0.87 -26.64
CA LYS A 28 -19.86 -2.05 -27.42
C LYS A 28 -18.80 -3.15 -27.45
N THR A 29 -17.53 -2.79 -27.29
CA THR A 29 -16.39 -3.71 -27.39
C THR A 29 -15.35 -3.38 -26.34
N TYR A 30 -14.75 -4.42 -25.76
CA TYR A 30 -13.65 -4.29 -24.82
C TYR A 30 -12.32 -4.25 -25.57
N THR A 31 -11.59 -3.14 -25.42
CA THR A 31 -10.33 -2.86 -26.14
C THR A 31 -9.09 -3.42 -25.46
N GLY A 32 -9.23 -4.03 -24.28
CA GLY A 32 -8.11 -4.54 -23.47
C GLY A 32 -7.39 -3.47 -22.66
N GLU A 33 -6.57 -3.90 -21.69
CA GLU A 33 -5.75 -3.01 -20.84
C GLU A 33 -4.47 -2.52 -21.54
N THR A 34 -4.34 -2.67 -22.87
CA THR A 34 -3.15 -2.27 -23.64
C THR A 34 -3.30 -0.93 -24.35
N LYS A 35 -4.50 -0.34 -24.36
CA LYS A 35 -4.78 0.96 -25.00
C LYS A 35 -5.11 2.02 -23.96
N ALA A 36 -4.85 3.30 -24.28
CA ALA A 36 -5.24 4.41 -23.41
C ALA A 36 -6.78 4.47 -23.27
N PRO A 37 -7.32 4.75 -22.06
CA PRO A 37 -6.64 5.08 -20.80
C PRO A 37 -6.28 3.86 -19.94
N LEU A 38 -6.72 2.65 -20.29
CA LEU A 38 -6.53 1.42 -19.49
C LEU A 38 -5.08 0.93 -19.44
N ILE A 39 -4.18 1.48 -20.25
CA ILE A 39 -2.74 1.19 -20.19
C ILE A 39 -2.13 1.44 -18.80
N LEU A 40 -2.62 2.44 -18.08
CA LEU A 40 -2.18 2.72 -16.70
C LEU A 40 -2.56 1.59 -15.74
N GLN A 41 -3.72 0.94 -15.98
CA GLN A 41 -4.10 -0.25 -15.24
C GLN A 41 -3.08 -1.36 -15.49
N ASN A 42 -2.76 -1.66 -16.75
CA ASN A 42 -1.73 -2.67 -17.03
C ASN A 42 -0.38 -2.32 -16.39
N GLY A 43 0.01 -1.03 -16.36
CA GLY A 43 1.21 -0.53 -15.68
C GLY A 43 1.21 -0.76 -14.15
N HIS A 44 0.05 -0.72 -13.50
CA HIS A 44 -0.12 -0.95 -12.05
C HIS A 44 0.46 -2.30 -11.59
N ARG A 45 0.65 -3.25 -12.52
CA ARG A 45 1.34 -4.53 -12.25
C ARG A 45 2.73 -4.35 -11.65
N TRP A 46 3.43 -3.26 -12.00
CA TRP A 46 4.80 -2.99 -11.60
C TRP A 46 4.89 -2.14 -10.33
N PHE A 47 3.82 -1.41 -9.99
CA PHE A 47 3.81 -0.53 -8.81
C PHE A 47 3.96 -1.29 -7.50
N PHE A 48 3.58 -2.56 -7.45
CA PHE A 48 3.85 -3.39 -6.27
C PHE A 48 5.36 -3.53 -6.02
N LEU A 49 6.18 -3.75 -7.07
CA LEU A 49 7.63 -3.87 -6.90
C LEU A 49 8.25 -2.54 -6.49
N ALA A 50 7.87 -1.44 -7.16
CA ALA A 50 8.35 -0.11 -6.79
C ALA A 50 7.95 0.24 -5.34
N GLY A 51 6.70 -0.03 -4.96
CA GLY A 51 6.18 0.20 -3.60
C GLY A 51 6.93 -0.60 -2.54
N LEU A 52 7.34 -1.84 -2.82
CA LEU A 52 8.15 -2.63 -1.90
C LEU A 52 9.53 -1.98 -1.63
N VAL A 53 10.15 -1.39 -2.66
CA VAL A 53 11.42 -0.66 -2.48
C VAL A 53 11.21 0.54 -1.55
N PHE A 54 10.17 1.35 -1.80
CA PHE A 54 9.87 2.49 -0.92
C PHE A 54 9.51 2.07 0.51
N ASN A 55 8.77 0.97 0.69
CA ASN A 55 8.49 0.44 2.02
C ASN A 55 9.75 0.07 2.78
N VAL A 56 10.74 -0.54 2.11
CA VAL A 56 12.04 -0.87 2.74
C VAL A 56 12.77 0.40 3.15
N LEU A 57 12.86 1.41 2.26
CA LEU A 57 13.50 2.68 2.58
C LEU A 57 12.82 3.38 3.77
N LEU A 58 11.50 3.49 3.75
CA LEU A 58 10.73 4.08 4.86
C LEU A 58 10.86 3.29 6.16
N THR A 59 11.07 1.98 6.09
CA THR A 59 11.34 1.17 7.27
C THR A 59 12.74 1.45 7.82
N ILE A 60 13.74 1.61 6.96
CA ILE A 60 15.09 2.02 7.35
C ILE A 60 15.02 3.38 8.03
N ASP A 61 14.33 4.35 7.43
CA ASP A 61 14.16 5.69 8.00
C ASP A 61 13.43 5.64 9.36
N ALA A 62 12.38 4.83 9.48
CA ALA A 62 11.66 4.63 10.73
C ALA A 62 12.55 4.02 11.83
N VAL A 63 13.45 3.09 11.47
CA VAL A 63 14.42 2.52 12.42
C VAL A 63 15.50 3.53 12.78
N LEU A 64 16.04 4.26 11.81
CA LEU A 64 17.04 5.31 12.03
C LEU A 64 16.50 6.46 12.87
N ALA A 65 15.19 6.70 12.87
CA ALA A 65 14.54 7.69 13.72
C ALA A 65 14.67 7.40 15.23
N PHE A 66 15.15 6.22 15.63
CA PHE A 66 15.46 5.88 17.02
C PHE A 66 16.91 6.18 17.43
N ARG A 67 17.67 6.84 16.54
CA ARG A 67 19.06 7.23 16.73
C ARG A 67 19.16 8.74 16.96
N ASN A 68 19.98 9.18 17.91
CA ASN A 68 20.24 10.62 18.12
C ASN A 68 21.32 11.15 17.15
N SER A 69 21.59 12.46 17.21
CA SER A 69 22.62 13.13 16.40
C SER A 69 24.04 12.62 16.65
N GLU A 70 24.32 12.11 17.85
CA GLU A 70 25.61 11.51 18.22
C GLU A 70 25.70 10.03 17.78
N GLY A 71 24.62 9.48 17.27
CA GLY A 71 24.56 8.12 16.77
C GLY A 71 24.23 7.05 17.81
N GLN A 72 23.83 7.43 19.02
CA GLN A 72 23.37 6.53 20.08
C GLN A 72 21.95 6.05 19.81
N TRP A 73 21.63 4.84 20.26
CA TRP A 73 20.36 4.16 20.02
C TRP A 73 19.44 4.23 21.23
N GLY A 74 18.16 3.99 20.97
CA GLY A 74 17.16 3.92 22.02
C GLY A 74 16.70 5.32 22.43
N HIS A 75 16.67 6.26 21.49
CA HIS A 75 15.96 7.52 21.66
C HIS A 75 14.62 7.42 20.96
N MET A 76 13.60 8.03 21.53
CA MET A 76 12.28 8.06 20.90
C MET A 76 11.72 9.46 20.94
N SER A 77 11.25 9.92 19.79
CA SER A 77 10.54 11.19 19.67
C SER A 77 9.14 10.97 19.11
N VAL A 78 8.31 12.01 19.17
CA VAL A 78 7.01 12.01 18.48
C VAL A 78 7.22 11.77 16.98
N GLY A 79 8.24 12.36 16.37
CA GLY A 79 8.67 12.07 15.01
C GLY A 79 8.98 10.59 14.75
N SER A 80 9.69 9.91 15.65
CA SER A 80 9.96 8.47 15.52
C SER A 80 8.66 7.64 15.48
N LEU A 81 7.68 7.99 16.33
CA LEU A 81 6.36 7.34 16.33
C LEU A 81 5.57 7.62 15.05
N VAL A 82 5.62 8.85 14.54
CA VAL A 82 4.97 9.23 13.27
C VAL A 82 5.55 8.41 12.11
N LEU A 83 6.88 8.35 11.99
CA LEU A 83 7.55 7.59 10.93
C LEU A 83 7.30 6.08 11.04
N LEU A 84 7.34 5.52 12.25
CA LEU A 84 7.04 4.11 12.49
C LEU A 84 5.59 3.76 12.13
N THR A 85 4.64 4.62 12.52
CA THR A 85 3.22 4.45 12.20
C THR A 85 3.01 4.50 10.68
N ASN A 86 3.62 5.47 10.00
CA ASN A 86 3.55 5.61 8.55
C ASN A 86 4.08 4.36 7.83
N ALA A 87 5.29 3.91 8.19
CA ALA A 87 5.89 2.71 7.63
C ALA A 87 5.00 1.47 7.85
N THR A 88 4.42 1.34 9.04
CA THR A 88 3.50 0.22 9.38
C THR A 88 2.24 0.25 8.53
N LEU A 89 1.60 1.42 8.36
CA LEU A 89 0.41 1.57 7.53
C LEU A 89 0.68 1.23 6.06
N LEU A 90 1.83 1.65 5.53
CA LEU A 90 2.24 1.34 4.15
C LEU A 90 2.59 -0.15 3.95
N TRP A 91 3.14 -0.80 4.98
CA TRP A 91 3.29 -2.25 4.99
C TRP A 91 1.94 -2.98 4.99
N LEU A 92 0.96 -2.54 5.80
CA LEU A 92 -0.38 -3.13 5.79
C LEU A 92 -1.09 -2.95 4.44
N TYR A 93 -0.92 -1.79 3.80
CA TYR A 93 -1.42 -1.57 2.44
C TYR A 93 -0.76 -2.53 1.42
N SER A 94 0.56 -2.71 1.50
CA SER A 94 1.28 -3.62 0.59
C SER A 94 0.94 -5.10 0.85
N ALA A 95 0.85 -5.50 2.12
CA ALA A 95 0.50 -6.85 2.53
C ALA A 95 -0.93 -7.22 2.13
N SER A 96 -1.87 -6.26 2.14
CA SER A 96 -3.25 -6.47 1.70
C SER A 96 -3.41 -6.48 0.17
N CYS A 97 -2.36 -6.22 -0.62
CA CYS A 97 -2.46 -6.17 -2.08
C CYS A 97 -2.79 -7.54 -2.70
N HIS A 98 -3.57 -7.54 -3.79
CA HIS A 98 -3.84 -8.76 -4.58
C HIS A 98 -2.56 -9.40 -5.14
N THR A 99 -1.58 -8.56 -5.55
CA THR A 99 -0.28 -9.06 -6.01
C THR A 99 0.43 -9.81 -4.89
N CYS A 100 0.42 -9.30 -3.66
CA CYS A 100 1.00 -9.99 -2.49
C CYS A 100 0.32 -11.34 -2.24
N ARG A 101 -1.03 -11.37 -2.23
CA ARG A 101 -1.80 -12.61 -2.09
C ARG A 101 -1.44 -13.63 -3.17
N HIS A 102 -1.33 -13.20 -4.42
CA HIS A 102 -0.95 -14.06 -5.53
C HIS A 102 0.50 -14.52 -5.42
N THR A 103 1.43 -13.70 -4.97
CA THR A 103 2.84 -14.11 -4.79
C THR A 103 2.98 -15.19 -3.71
N ILE A 104 2.18 -15.12 -2.64
CA ILE A 104 2.24 -16.09 -1.52
C ILE A 104 1.53 -17.41 -1.87
N GLY A 105 0.33 -17.34 -2.45
CA GLY A 105 -0.50 -18.53 -2.73
C GLY A 105 -0.51 -19.00 -4.17
N GLY A 106 0.07 -18.22 -5.10
CA GLY A 106 0.03 -18.51 -6.52
C GLY A 106 0.76 -19.80 -6.86
N ARG A 107 0.18 -20.55 -7.82
CA ARG A 107 0.71 -21.82 -8.32
C ARG A 107 0.78 -22.97 -7.30
N LEU A 108 0.20 -22.81 -6.10
CA LEU A 108 0.03 -23.93 -5.17
C LEU A 108 -1.01 -24.91 -5.71
N LYS A 109 -0.60 -26.14 -6.00
CA LYS A 109 -1.49 -27.24 -6.43
C LYS A 109 -2.03 -28.07 -5.26
N HIS A 110 -1.32 -28.08 -4.14
CA HIS A 110 -1.70 -28.82 -2.93
C HIS A 110 -1.44 -27.96 -1.68
N PHE A 111 -2.50 -27.53 -1.00
CA PHE A 111 -2.38 -26.73 0.22
C PHE A 111 -1.90 -27.56 1.43
N SER A 112 -2.25 -28.85 1.49
CA SER A 112 -1.86 -29.76 2.57
C SER A 112 -0.35 -29.99 2.65
N LYS A 113 0.37 -29.93 1.53
CA LYS A 113 1.84 -30.11 1.49
C LYS A 113 2.62 -28.82 1.82
N HIS A 114 1.93 -27.68 1.93
CA HIS A 114 2.55 -26.38 2.18
C HIS A 114 1.81 -25.59 3.28
N PRO A 115 1.77 -26.11 4.53
CA PRO A 115 0.97 -25.55 5.61
C PRO A 115 1.37 -24.11 5.96
N PHE A 116 2.66 -23.79 5.93
CA PHE A 116 3.15 -22.42 6.21
C PHE A 116 2.68 -21.41 5.16
N ARG A 117 2.83 -21.74 3.86
CA ARG A 117 2.35 -20.88 2.77
C ARG A 117 0.84 -20.74 2.78
N TYR A 118 0.11 -21.82 3.06
CA TYR A 118 -1.34 -21.76 3.23
C TYR A 118 -1.73 -20.83 4.37
N LYS A 119 -1.08 -20.92 5.53
CA LYS A 119 -1.32 -20.03 6.67
C LYS A 119 -1.07 -18.57 6.32
N LEU A 120 0.08 -18.26 5.70
CA LEU A 120 0.39 -16.89 5.25
C LEU A 120 -0.63 -16.40 4.21
N TRP A 121 -1.01 -17.25 3.25
CA TRP A 121 -2.01 -16.91 2.26
C TRP A 121 -3.37 -16.61 2.91
N THR A 122 -3.78 -17.38 3.93
CA THR A 122 -5.02 -17.14 4.68
C THR A 122 -5.00 -15.78 5.38
N TRP A 123 -3.90 -15.43 6.05
CA TRP A 123 -3.74 -14.11 6.68
C TRP A 123 -3.81 -12.97 5.65
N VAL A 124 -3.06 -13.08 4.56
CA VAL A 124 -3.07 -12.09 3.50
C VAL A 124 -4.43 -12.03 2.79
N SER A 125 -5.15 -13.14 2.71
CA SER A 125 -6.52 -13.19 2.18
C SER A 125 -7.50 -12.40 3.04
N VAL A 126 -7.36 -12.46 4.37
CA VAL A 126 -8.15 -11.66 5.31
C VAL A 126 -7.82 -10.17 5.15
N LEU A 127 -6.53 -9.81 5.12
CA LEU A 127 -6.10 -8.43 4.92
C LEU A 127 -6.55 -7.87 3.57
N ASN A 128 -6.54 -8.69 2.52
CA ASN A 128 -6.91 -8.28 1.16
C ASN A 128 -8.36 -7.79 1.03
N HIS A 129 -9.30 -8.32 1.82
CA HIS A 129 -10.67 -7.78 1.85
C HIS A 129 -10.73 -6.33 2.37
N LYS A 130 -9.76 -5.91 3.18
CA LYS A 130 -9.64 -4.56 3.74
C LYS A 130 -8.65 -3.68 2.98
N HIS A 131 -8.13 -4.16 1.84
CA HIS A 131 -7.20 -3.39 1.01
C HIS A 131 -7.64 -1.94 0.69
N PRO A 132 -8.90 -1.65 0.29
CA PRO A 132 -9.31 -0.26 0.08
C PRO A 132 -9.28 0.57 1.36
N THR A 133 -9.60 -0.03 2.51
CA THR A 133 -9.50 0.64 3.81
C THR A 133 -8.06 0.98 4.16
N PHE A 134 -7.14 0.02 4.01
CA PHE A 134 -5.72 0.27 4.22
C PHE A 134 -5.17 1.32 3.26
N ALA A 135 -5.63 1.35 2.00
CA ALA A 135 -5.24 2.37 1.03
C ALA A 135 -5.56 3.79 1.52
N TRP A 136 -6.78 4.01 2.02
CA TRP A 136 -7.20 5.32 2.51
C TRP A 136 -6.48 5.70 3.81
N ILE A 137 -6.38 4.78 4.76
CA ILE A 137 -5.69 5.05 6.04
C ILE A 137 -4.21 5.34 5.80
N SER A 138 -3.53 4.58 4.94
CA SER A 138 -2.13 4.83 4.61
C SER A 138 -1.95 6.14 3.85
N LEU A 139 -2.88 6.50 2.95
CA LEU A 139 -2.82 7.76 2.20
C LEU A 139 -2.94 8.98 3.12
N ILE A 140 -3.86 8.93 4.08
CA ILE A 140 -3.99 9.99 5.08
C ILE A 140 -2.76 9.98 6.01
N GLY A 141 -2.32 8.79 6.44
CA GLY A 141 -1.15 8.63 7.30
C GLY A 141 0.13 9.22 6.71
N VAL A 142 0.41 8.96 5.43
CA VAL A 142 1.59 9.53 4.77
C VAL A 142 1.48 11.04 4.61
N ALA A 143 0.32 11.56 4.23
CA ALA A 143 0.10 13.00 4.11
C ALA A 143 0.32 13.72 5.46
N LEU A 144 -0.20 13.16 6.55
CA LEU A 144 0.02 13.71 7.90
C LEU A 144 1.48 13.61 8.33
N SER A 145 2.16 12.53 7.95
CA SER A 145 3.59 12.36 8.25
C SER A 145 4.44 13.38 7.52
N ASP A 146 4.17 13.64 6.24
CA ASP A 146 4.86 14.66 5.45
C ASP A 146 4.63 16.06 6.01
N ILE A 147 3.39 16.39 6.39
CA ILE A 147 3.06 17.67 7.04
C ILE A 147 3.82 17.80 8.37
N TYR A 148 3.85 16.74 9.18
CA TYR A 148 4.55 16.75 10.46
C TYR A 148 6.07 16.94 10.28
N VAL A 149 6.71 16.13 9.43
CA VAL A 149 8.15 16.22 9.15
C VAL A 149 8.51 17.59 8.60
N ARG A 150 7.70 18.11 7.67
CA ARG A 150 7.89 19.46 7.13
C ARG A 150 7.79 20.52 8.22
N ALA A 151 6.75 20.48 9.06
CA ALA A 151 6.55 21.44 10.14
C ALA A 151 7.67 21.41 11.19
N VAL A 152 8.20 20.22 11.50
CA VAL A 152 9.38 20.08 12.35
C VAL A 152 10.63 20.65 11.68
N SER A 153 10.86 20.32 10.40
CA SER A 153 12.04 20.80 9.66
C SER A 153 12.05 22.32 9.46
N SER A 154 10.88 22.95 9.33
CA SER A 154 10.75 24.41 9.23
C SER A 154 10.78 25.13 10.57
N GLY A 155 10.89 24.39 11.69
CA GLY A 155 10.83 24.95 13.04
C GLY A 155 9.45 25.46 13.45
N SER A 156 8.39 25.16 12.68
CA SER A 156 7.02 25.57 12.98
C SER A 156 6.43 24.79 14.16
N ILE A 157 6.90 23.55 14.36
CA ILE A 157 6.54 22.68 15.50
C ILE A 157 7.82 22.10 16.10
N THR A 158 7.88 21.98 17.42
CA THR A 158 8.97 21.30 18.12
C THR A 158 8.76 19.77 18.10
N ASN A 159 9.81 19.04 17.73
CA ASN A 159 9.84 17.58 17.89
C ASN A 159 10.14 17.25 19.36
N PHE A 160 9.15 16.69 20.06
CA PHE A 160 9.30 16.30 21.47
C PHE A 160 9.96 14.93 21.58
N TYR A 161 10.94 14.83 22.48
CA TYR A 161 11.66 13.60 22.80
C TYR A 161 11.14 13.04 24.13
N PHE A 162 11.00 11.72 24.20
CA PHE A 162 10.61 11.01 25.41
C PHE A 162 11.83 10.66 26.27
N PHE A 163 12.91 10.21 25.61
CA PHE A 163 14.19 9.82 26.19
C PHE A 163 15.26 9.80 25.08
#